data_AF-A0A7G5C466-F1
#
_entry.id   AF-A0A7G5C466-F1
#
_cell.length_a   1.000
_cell.length_b   1.000
_cell.length_c   1.000
_cell.angle_alpha   90.00
_cell.angle_beta   90.00
_cell.angle_gamma   90.00
#
_symmetry.space_group_name_H-M   'P 1'
#
loop_
_entity.id
_entity.type
_entity.pdbx_description
1 polymer ?
#
loop_
_entity_poly.entity_id
_entity_poly.type
_entity_poly.pdbx_seq_one_letter_code
_entity_poly.pdbx_strand_id
1 'polypeptide(L)'
;MYKSVIKQGKFLVIVTDGIFEAPIIELPTEELADRVAYELQTARDEGESFGVEQILKEIDGEKVMNETSEALKKIRSMDMDEREFYFEKIRRRQERVQKVQQARRWESVLSWKKKHI
;
A
#
# COMPACT_ATOMS: atom_id res chain seq x y z
N MET A 1 -14.36 -10.53 -6.42
CA MET A 1 -14.19 -11.97 -6.20
C MET A 1 -15.03 -12.73 -7.22
N TYR A 2 -14.44 -13.74 -7.85
CA TYR A 2 -15.14 -14.67 -8.75
C TYR A 2 -15.55 -15.91 -7.97
N LYS A 3 -16.77 -16.42 -8.20
CA LYS A 3 -17.25 -17.67 -7.60
C LYS A 3 -18.21 -18.41 -8.53
N SER A 4 -18.21 -19.73 -8.43
CA SER A 4 -19.21 -20.59 -9.07
C SER A 4 -20.45 -20.68 -8.19
N VAL A 5 -21.63 -20.67 -8.81
CA VAL A 5 -22.91 -20.84 -8.11
C VAL A 5 -23.88 -21.64 -8.98
N ILE A 6 -24.66 -22.49 -8.32
CA ILE A 6 -25.74 -23.25 -8.95
C ILE A 6 -27.06 -22.49 -8.72
N LYS A 7 -27.68 -22.00 -9.79
CA LYS A 7 -29.02 -21.37 -9.73
C LYS A 7 -29.94 -22.01 -10.77
N GLN A 8 -31.11 -22.46 -10.33
CA GLN A 8 -32.16 -23.04 -11.21
C GLN A 8 -31.65 -24.18 -12.12
N GLY A 9 -30.74 -25.02 -11.61
CA GLY A 9 -30.15 -26.12 -12.38
C GLY A 9 -29.08 -25.69 -13.40
N LYS A 10 -28.67 -24.43 -13.37
CA LYS A 10 -27.61 -23.87 -14.22
C LYS A 10 -26.35 -23.63 -13.40
N PHE A 11 -25.18 -23.88 -13.99
CA PHE A 11 -23.87 -23.63 -13.39
C PHE A 11 -23.37 -22.27 -13.88
N LEU A 12 -23.28 -21.31 -12.97
CA LEU A 12 -22.93 -19.92 -13.31
C LEU A 12 -21.62 -19.52 -12.64
N VAL A 13 -20.81 -18.77 -13.36
CA VAL A 13 -19.71 -18.01 -12.74
C VAL A 13 -20.18 -16.59 -12.55
N ILE A 14 -20.07 -16.09 -11.32
CA ILE A 14 -20.49 -14.74 -10.95
C ILE A 14 -19.29 -13.95 -10.42
N VAL A 15 -19.29 -12.65 -10.72
CA VAL A 15 -18.38 -11.70 -10.06
C VAL A 15 -19.16 -10.95 -8.99
N THR A 16 -18.52 -10.81 -7.83
CA THR A 16 -19.04 -10.00 -6.74
C THR A 16 -18.01 -9.00 -6.24
N ASP A 17 -18.48 -7.80 -5.93
CA ASP A 17 -17.74 -6.72 -5.26
C ASP A 17 -18.11 -6.60 -3.77
N GLY A 18 -18.90 -7.55 -3.24
CA GLY A 18 -19.40 -7.55 -1.86
C GLY A 18 -20.78 -6.91 -1.69
N ILE A 19 -21.30 -6.20 -2.70
CA ILE A 19 -22.62 -5.54 -2.67
C ILE A 19 -23.49 -6.06 -3.81
N PHE A 20 -22.92 -6.21 -4.99
CA PHE A 20 -23.58 -6.70 -6.18
C PHE A 20 -23.02 -8.06 -6.60
N GLU A 21 -23.90 -8.88 -7.19
CA GLU A 21 -23.55 -10.14 -7.84
C GLU A 21 -23.97 -10.04 -9.31
N ALA A 22 -23.02 -10.16 -10.23
CA ALA A 22 -23.28 -10.13 -11.66
C ALA A 22 -22.87 -11.48 -12.29
N PRO A 23 -23.78 -12.18 -13.00
CA PRO A 23 -23.43 -13.38 -13.75
C PRO A 23 -22.59 -13.01 -14.98
N ILE A 24 -21.52 -13.77 -15.19
CA ILE A 24 -20.55 -13.54 -16.27
C ILE A 24 -20.74 -14.57 -17.37
N ILE A 25 -20.82 -15.85 -16.98
CA ILE A 25 -20.93 -16.96 -17.92
C ILE A 25 -21.73 -18.11 -17.31
N GLU A 26 -22.52 -18.76 -18.16
CA GLU A 26 -23.22 -20.01 -17.87
C GLU A 26 -22.46 -21.16 -18.51
N LEU A 27 -22.25 -22.22 -17.75
CA LEU A 27 -21.45 -23.38 -18.14
C LEU A 27 -22.28 -24.67 -18.04
N PRO A 28 -21.96 -25.67 -18.87
CA PRO A 28 -22.72 -26.92 -18.94
C PRO A 28 -22.50 -27.83 -17.73
N THR A 29 -21.41 -27.69 -16.99
CA THR A 29 -21.07 -28.53 -15.83
C THR A 29 -20.55 -27.71 -14.66
N GLU A 30 -20.76 -28.24 -13.44
CA GLU A 30 -20.26 -27.66 -12.19
C GLU A 30 -18.74 -27.57 -12.16
N GLU A 31 -18.07 -28.68 -12.47
CA GLU A 31 -16.61 -28.78 -12.48
C GLU A 31 -15.95 -27.73 -13.39
N LEU A 32 -16.59 -27.43 -14.52
CA LEU A 32 -16.10 -26.41 -15.44
C LEU A 32 -16.34 -25.00 -14.88
N ALA A 33 -17.47 -24.76 -14.21
CA ALA A 33 -17.74 -23.49 -13.53
C ALA A 33 -16.77 -23.23 -12.38
N ASP A 34 -16.45 -24.25 -11.58
CA ASP A 34 -15.47 -24.16 -10.51
C ASP A 34 -14.08 -23.83 -11.06
N ARG A 35 -13.65 -24.54 -12.11
CA ARG A 35 -12.35 -24.31 -12.72
C ARG A 35 -12.23 -22.91 -13.32
N VAL A 36 -13.26 -22.46 -14.04
CA VAL A 36 -13.27 -21.11 -14.63
C VAL A 36 -13.30 -20.04 -13.54
N ALA A 37 -14.09 -20.22 -12.48
CA ALA A 37 -14.09 -19.29 -11.35
C ALA A 37 -12.73 -19.21 -10.66
N TYR A 38 -12.05 -20.35 -10.48
CA TYR A 38 -10.71 -20.42 -9.91
C TYR A 38 -9.70 -19.69 -10.79
N GLU A 39 -9.63 -20.01 -12.10
CA GLU A 39 -8.68 -19.37 -13.02
C GLU A 39 -8.89 -17.85 -13.12
N LEU A 40 -10.16 -17.39 -13.12
CA LEU A 40 -10.48 -15.96 -13.11
C LEU A 40 -10.08 -15.26 -11.81
N GLN A 41 -10.23 -15.94 -10.67
CA GLN A 41 -9.80 -15.41 -9.39
C GLN A 41 -8.26 -15.34 -9.32
N THR A 42 -7.57 -16.39 -9.75
CA THR A 42 -6.10 -16.41 -9.81
C THR A 42 -5.55 -15.32 -10.73
N ALA A 43 -6.11 -15.16 -11.93
CA ALA A 43 -5.68 -14.12 -12.87
C ALA A 43 -5.89 -12.71 -12.29
N ARG A 44 -6.97 -12.50 -11.52
CA ARG A 44 -7.21 -11.24 -10.82
C ARG A 44 -6.18 -11.01 -9.71
N ASP A 45 -5.89 -12.01 -8.90
CA ASP A 45 -4.96 -11.91 -7.78
C ASP A 45 -3.52 -11.66 -8.28
N GLU A 46 -3.13 -12.31 -9.37
CA GLU A 46 -1.87 -12.05 -10.07
C GLU A 46 -1.82 -10.63 -10.65
N GLY A 47 -2.90 -10.17 -11.27
CA GLY A 47 -3.02 -8.80 -11.79
C GLY A 47 -2.95 -7.72 -10.70
N GLU A 48 -3.63 -7.93 -9.57
CA GLU A 48 -3.56 -7.03 -8.41
C GLU A 48 -2.13 -7.00 -7.85
N SER A 49 -1.46 -8.14 -7.74
CA SER A 49 -0.07 -8.23 -7.27
C SER A 49 0.91 -7.49 -8.20
N PHE A 50 0.76 -7.65 -9.52
CA PHE A 50 1.59 -6.95 -10.50
C PHE A 50 1.37 -5.43 -10.49
N GLY A 51 0.11 -5.00 -10.32
CA GLY A 51 -0.23 -3.58 -10.16
C GLY A 51 0.38 -2.97 -8.89
N VAL A 52 0.36 -3.71 -7.78
CA VAL A 52 1.02 -3.28 -6.53
C VAL A 52 2.53 -3.15 -6.72
N GLU A 53 3.18 -4.10 -7.40
CA GLU A 53 4.62 -4.00 -7.69
C GLU A 53 4.97 -2.79 -8.57
N GLN A 54 4.15 -2.47 -9.57
CA GLN A 54 4.35 -1.28 -10.40
C GLN A 54 4.18 0.01 -9.58
N ILE A 55 3.13 0.10 -8.78
CA ILE A 55 2.89 1.27 -7.92
C ILE A 55 4.02 1.43 -6.90
N LEU A 56 4.51 0.35 -6.29
CA LEU A 56 5.67 0.40 -5.40
C LEU A 56 6.93 0.87 -6.14
N LYS A 57 7.18 0.39 -7.36
CA LYS A 57 8.30 0.86 -8.19
C LYS A 57 8.19 2.33 -8.58
N GLU A 58 6.98 2.84 -8.81
CA GLU A 58 6.74 4.25 -9.15
C GLU A 58 6.84 5.17 -7.92
N ILE A 59 6.34 4.74 -6.76
CA ILE A 59 6.36 5.51 -5.51
C ILE A 59 7.78 5.54 -4.92
N ASP A 60 8.47 4.40 -4.87
CA ASP A 60 9.81 4.27 -4.26
C ASP A 60 10.94 4.37 -5.30
N GLY A 61 10.67 4.98 -6.46
CA GLY A 61 11.53 5.10 -7.65
C GLY A 61 12.99 4.70 -7.43
N GLU A 62 13.44 3.64 -8.10
CA GLU A 62 14.72 2.88 -8.05
C GLU A 62 15.89 3.44 -7.22
N LYS A 63 16.11 4.76 -7.28
CA LYS A 63 17.04 5.52 -6.43
C LYS A 63 16.70 5.45 -4.92
N VAL A 64 15.42 5.57 -4.54
CA VAL A 64 15.00 5.54 -3.12
C VAL A 64 15.10 4.13 -2.55
N MET A 65 14.74 3.09 -3.32
CA MET A 65 14.97 1.69 -2.91
C MET A 65 16.46 1.41 -2.62
N ASN A 66 17.37 1.88 -3.49
CA ASN A 66 18.80 1.70 -3.29
C ASN A 66 19.33 2.48 -2.09
N GLU A 67 18.95 3.75 -1.94
CA GLU A 67 19.34 4.58 -0.79
C GLU A 67 18.83 4.02 0.55
N THR A 68 17.60 3.49 0.57
CA THR A 68 17.00 2.90 1.77
C THR A 68 17.67 1.58 2.14
N SER A 69 17.98 0.74 1.14
CA SER A 69 18.69 -0.52 1.33
C SER A 69 20.13 -0.31 1.82
N GLU A 70 20.84 0.68 1.26
CA GLU A 70 22.18 1.08 1.72
C GLU A 70 22.16 1.63 3.13
N ALA A 71 21.18 2.49 3.47
CA ALA A 71 21.02 3.00 4.82
C ALA A 71 20.73 1.89 5.83
N LEU A 72 19.90 0.91 5.48
CA LEU A 72 19.59 -0.25 6.32
C LEU A 72 20.80 -1.16 6.51
N LYS A 73 21.56 -1.43 5.44
CA LYS A 73 22.83 -2.18 5.52
C LYS A 73 23.81 -1.48 6.45
N LYS A 74 23.94 -0.15 6.33
CA LYS A 74 24.82 0.67 7.17
C LYS A 74 24.42 0.63 8.64
N ILE A 75 23.12 0.64 8.96
CA ILE A 75 22.64 0.51 10.35
C ILE A 75 22.87 -0.91 10.89
N ARG A 76 22.75 -1.93 10.04
CA ARG A 76 23.00 -3.33 10.43
C ARG A 76 24.49 -3.61 10.64
N SER A 77 25.37 -2.89 9.95
CA SER A 77 26.83 -3.03 10.09
C SER A 77 27.42 -2.18 11.22
N MET A 78 26.63 -1.37 11.92
CA MET A 78 27.09 -0.60 13.10
C MET A 78 27.09 -1.49 14.34
N ASP A 79 28.09 -1.29 15.20
CA ASP A 79 28.09 -1.85 16.55
C ASP A 79 27.01 -1.21 17.43
N MET A 80 26.61 -1.87 18.53
CA MET A 80 25.50 -1.40 19.37
C MET A 80 25.71 0.04 19.87
N ASP A 81 26.93 0.36 20.32
CA ASP A 81 27.25 1.68 20.87
C ASP A 81 27.21 2.77 19.79
N GLU A 82 27.69 2.47 18.58
CA GLU A 82 27.62 3.37 17.44
C GLU A 82 26.18 3.61 16.99
N ARG A 83 25.36 2.55 17.03
CA ARG A 83 23.95 2.60 16.66
C ARG A 83 23.14 3.44 17.65
N GLU A 84 23.40 3.30 18.95
CA GLU A 84 22.75 4.10 19.99
C GLU A 84 23.11 5.59 19.85
N PHE A 85 24.39 5.90 19.66
CA PHE A 85 24.85 7.27 19.40
C PHE A 85 24.23 7.87 18.12
N TYR A 86 24.13 7.06 17.06
CA TYR A 86 23.51 7.47 15.80
C TYR A 86 22.03 7.82 15.99
N PHE A 87 21.27 6.98 16.71
CA PHE A 87 19.86 7.26 16.99
C PHE A 87 19.66 8.49 17.87
N GLU A 88 20.51 8.69 18.88
CA GLU A 88 20.43 9.88 19.73
C GLU A 88 20.68 11.17 18.93
N LYS A 89 21.64 11.14 17.99
CA LYS A 89 21.90 12.26 17.09
C LYS A 89 20.71 12.56 16.18
N ILE A 90 20.04 11.53 15.65
CA ILE A 90 18.83 11.69 14.84
C ILE A 90 17.70 12.29 15.68
N ARG A 91 17.47 11.78 16.90
CA ARG A 91 16.42 12.25 17.81
C ARG A 91 16.58 13.75 18.11
N ARG A 92 17.79 14.18 18.49
CA ARG A 92 18.10 15.60 18.76
C ARG A 92 17.87 16.48 17.53
N ARG A 93 18.15 15.98 16.32
CA ARG A 93 17.87 16.71 15.07
C ARG A 93 16.37 16.84 14.82
N GLN A 94 15.60 15.77 15.00
CA GLN A 94 14.15 15.78 14.86
C GLN A 94 13.48 16.73 15.84
N GLU A 95 13.91 16.75 17.11
CA GLU A 95 13.43 17.70 18.12
C GLU A 95 13.64 19.16 17.69
N ARG A 96 14.82 19.49 17.13
CA ARG A 96 15.09 20.84 16.60
C ARG A 96 14.18 21.20 15.43
N VAL A 97 13.99 20.27 14.49
CA VAL A 97 13.12 20.48 13.32
C VAL A 97 11.67 20.69 13.76
N GLN A 98 11.17 19.87 14.68
CA GLN A 98 9.82 19.99 15.21
C GLN A 98 9.61 21.34 15.92
N LYS A 99 10.59 21.80 16.72
CA LYS A 99 10.52 23.13 17.35
C LYS A 99 10.46 24.26 16.31
N VAL A 100 11.24 24.17 15.24
CA VAL A 100 11.21 25.15 14.15
C VAL A 100 9.88 25.11 13.40
N GLN A 101 9.34 23.93 13.11
CA GLN A 101 8.03 23.78 12.46
C GLN A 101 6.90 24.33 13.33
N GLN A 102 6.93 24.06 14.64
CA GLN A 102 5.97 24.62 15.58
C GLN A 102 6.07 26.15 15.64
N ALA A 103 7.28 26.71 15.71
CA ALA A 103 7.49 28.16 15.70
C ALA A 103 6.92 28.82 14.42
N ARG A 104 7.20 28.24 13.24
CA ARG A 104 6.62 28.70 11.96
C ARG A 104 5.11 28.60 11.92
N ARG A 105 4.54 27.54 12.49
CA ARG A 105 3.08 27.36 12.59
C ARG A 105 2.45 28.44 13.46
N TRP A 106 3.05 28.76 14.61
CA TRP A 106 2.58 29.84 15.48
C TRP A 106 2.75 31.22 14.85
N GLU A 107 3.83 31.46 14.11
CA GLU A 107 4.03 32.71 13.35
C GLU A 107 2.96 32.90 12.25
N SER A 108 2.59 31.83 11.56
CA SER A 108 1.47 31.82 10.60
C SER A 108 0.12 32.14 11.28
N VAL A 109 -0.17 31.53 12.43
CA VAL A 109 -1.41 31.78 13.19
C VAL A 109 -1.48 33.22 13.72
N LEU A 110 -0.36 33.76 14.22
CA LEU A 110 -0.29 35.13 14.76
C LEU A 110 -0.33 36.21 13.67
N SER A 111 0.28 35.95 12.50
CA SER A 111 0.23 36.86 11.36
C SER A 111 -1.16 36.94 10.71
N TRP A 112 -1.95 35.87 10.77
CA TRP A 112 -3.35 35.87 10.32
C TRP A 112 -4.23 36.82 11.16
N LYS A 113 -3.99 36.90 12.48
CA LYS A 113 -4.68 37.84 13.38
C LYS A 113 -4.37 39.31 13.11
N LYS A 114 -3.18 39.63 12.58
CA LYS A 114 -2.79 41.02 12.23
C LYS A 114 -3.37 41.52 10.90
N LYS A 115 -3.87 40.62 10.03
CA LYS A 115 -4.43 40.97 8.71
C LYS A 115 -5.91 41.34 8.75
N HIS A 116 -6.57 41.20 9.90
CA HIS A 116 -8.01 41.39 10.08
C HIS A 116 -8.37 42.37 11.22
N ILE A 117 -7.44 43.26 11.58
CA ILE A 117 -7.68 44.50 12.33
C ILE A 117 -7.33 45.65 11.38
#